data_AF-A0A176YNF0-F1
#
_entry.id   AF-A0A176YNF0-F1
#
_cell.length_a   1.000
_cell.length_b   1.000
_cell.length_c   1.000
_cell.angle_alpha   90.00
_cell.angle_beta   90.00
_cell.angle_gamma   90.00
#
_symmetry.space_group_name_H-M   'P 1'
#
loop_
_entity.id
_entity.type
_entity.pdbx_description
1 polymer ?
#
loop_
_entity_poly.entity_id
_entity_poly.type
_entity_poly.pdbx_seq_one_letter_code
_entity_poly.pdbx_strand_id
1 'polypeptide(L)'
;MRQIKAAIEHLYKGQLECAITLAAAGEGQLPESTVEYLFRLLRRLRPQEDFNLFINWLKHPSGPDKATISEFEAVLIIARAIQKFVAAYEASCREFNEFSDWAVAQGHMPRPIIEPRYPTAKKPTTAR
;
A
#
# COMPACT_ATOMS: atom_id res chain seq x y z
N MET A 1 -9.46 -4.61 8.08
CA MET A 1 -9.74 -5.20 6.75
C MET A 1 -10.87 -4.49 6.00
N ARG A 2 -12.11 -4.45 6.50
CA ARG A 2 -13.27 -3.84 5.78
C ARG A 2 -13.04 -2.38 5.36
N GLN A 3 -12.38 -1.58 6.20
CA GLN A 3 -12.04 -0.18 5.87
C GLN A 3 -11.10 -0.07 4.66
N ILE A 4 -10.08 -0.94 4.55
CA ILE A 4 -9.15 -0.94 3.41
C ILE A 4 -9.89 -1.35 2.13
N LYS A 5 -10.80 -2.33 2.21
CA LYS A 5 -11.65 -2.72 1.06
C LYS A 5 -12.56 -1.58 0.63
N ALA A 6 -13.23 -0.92 1.58
CA ALA A 6 -14.05 0.25 1.29
C ALA A 6 -13.23 1.40 0.69
N ALA A 7 -11.99 1.61 1.13
CA ALA A 7 -11.10 2.60 0.54
C ALA A 7 -10.84 2.35 -0.95
N ILE A 8 -10.63 1.08 -1.36
CA ILE A 8 -10.48 0.68 -2.76
C ILE A 8 -11.77 1.01 -3.56
N GLU A 9 -12.94 0.68 -3.00
CA GLU A 9 -14.22 1.00 -3.65
C GLU A 9 -14.43 2.51 -3.83
N HIS A 10 -14.05 3.32 -2.85
CA HIS A 10 -14.14 4.77 -2.92
C HIS A 10 -13.16 5.35 -3.94
N LEU A 11 -11.94 4.79 -4.02
CA LEU A 11 -10.96 5.16 -5.06
C LEU A 11 -11.55 4.95 -6.46
N TYR A 12 -12.13 3.79 -6.74
CA TYR A 12 -12.71 3.49 -8.06
C TYR A 12 -13.93 4.35 -8.41
N LYS A 13 -14.52 5.03 -7.42
CA LYS A 13 -15.59 6.01 -7.61
C LYS A 13 -15.07 7.46 -7.72
N GLY A 14 -13.76 7.67 -7.68
CA GLY A 14 -13.13 9.00 -7.67
C GLY A 14 -13.30 9.76 -6.35
N GLN A 15 -13.66 9.07 -5.25
CA GLN A 15 -13.91 9.67 -3.94
C GLN A 15 -12.63 9.63 -3.09
N LEU A 16 -11.64 10.44 -3.48
CA LEU A 16 -10.26 10.33 -3.01
C LEU A 16 -10.09 10.66 -1.51
N GLU A 17 -10.78 11.66 -0.99
CA GLU A 17 -10.76 12.03 0.42
C GLU A 17 -11.28 10.89 1.29
N CYS A 18 -12.40 10.26 0.87
CA CYS A 18 -12.98 9.10 1.54
C CYS A 18 -12.02 7.91 1.50
N ALA A 19 -11.41 7.67 0.33
CA ALA A 19 -10.45 6.59 0.14
C ALA A 19 -9.25 6.73 1.11
N ILE A 20 -8.62 7.91 1.16
CA ILE A 20 -7.49 8.18 2.07
C ILE A 20 -7.92 8.03 3.53
N THR A 21 -9.07 8.60 3.90
CA THR A 21 -9.56 8.55 5.27
C THR A 21 -9.77 7.12 5.76
N LEU A 22 -10.43 6.29 4.94
CA LEU A 22 -10.71 4.89 5.27
C LEU A 22 -9.45 4.03 5.27
N ALA A 23 -8.53 4.25 4.32
CA ALA A 23 -7.25 3.54 4.27
C ALA A 23 -6.40 3.86 5.51
N ALA A 24 -6.27 5.15 5.86
CA ALA A 24 -5.51 5.59 7.01
C ALA A 24 -6.12 5.12 8.35
N ALA A 25 -7.46 5.07 8.43
CA ALA A 25 -8.14 4.49 9.58
C ALA A 25 -7.88 2.98 9.68
N GLY A 26 -8.00 2.27 8.56
CA GLY A 26 -7.73 0.83 8.48
C GLY A 26 -6.30 0.47 8.85
N GLU A 27 -5.32 1.27 8.41
CA GLU A 27 -3.91 1.12 8.75
C GLU A 27 -3.64 1.36 10.24
N GLY A 28 -4.25 2.40 10.83
CA GLY A 28 -4.05 2.76 12.23
C GLY A 28 -4.56 1.72 13.23
N GLN A 29 -5.42 0.79 12.78
CA GLN A 29 -5.93 -0.33 13.58
C GLN A 29 -5.03 -1.59 13.50
N LEU A 30 -3.99 -1.58 12.66
CA LEU A 30 -3.08 -2.71 12.49
C LEU A 30 -1.99 -2.67 13.56
N PRO A 31 -1.58 -3.83 14.11
CA PRO A 31 -0.42 -3.88 14.99
C PRO A 31 0.83 -3.40 14.26
N GLU A 32 1.81 -2.90 15.00
CA GLU A 32 3.12 -2.63 14.43
C GLU A 32 3.76 -3.92 13.94
N SER A 33 4.27 -3.89 12.71
CA SER A 33 5.04 -4.99 12.14
C SER A 33 6.54 -4.69 12.30
N THR A 34 7.32 -5.72 12.59
CA THR A 34 8.78 -5.65 12.59
C THR A 34 9.36 -5.76 11.18
N VAL A 35 8.57 -6.19 10.19
CA VAL A 35 8.97 -6.30 8.79
C VAL A 35 9.07 -4.91 8.16
N GLU A 36 10.12 -4.70 7.38
CA GLU A 36 10.28 -3.50 6.56
C GLU A 36 9.27 -3.53 5.39
N TYR A 37 8.30 -2.62 5.38
CA TYR A 37 7.32 -2.47 4.30
C TYR A 37 7.55 -1.19 3.49
N LEU A 38 6.97 -1.08 2.28
CA LEU A 38 7.27 -0.03 1.29
C LEU A 38 7.24 1.38 1.88
N PHE A 39 6.37 1.65 2.83
CA PHE A 39 6.29 2.98 3.42
C PHE A 39 7.52 3.35 4.26
N ARG A 40 8.07 2.42 5.05
CA ARG A 40 9.33 2.65 5.77
C ARG A 40 10.47 2.87 4.77
N LEU A 41 10.47 2.11 3.67
CA LEU A 41 11.42 2.30 2.57
C LEU A 41 11.26 3.67 1.89
N LEU A 42 10.04 4.09 1.56
CA LEU A 42 9.76 5.38 0.92
C LEU A 42 10.16 6.55 1.80
N ARG A 43 9.84 6.51 3.10
CA ARG A 43 10.31 7.53 4.06
C ARG A 43 11.83 7.63 4.12
N ARG A 44 12.54 6.51 3.98
CA ARG A 44 14.00 6.50 3.94
C ARG A 44 14.56 7.05 2.62
N LEU A 45 13.96 6.69 1.49
CA LEU A 45 14.42 7.11 0.15
C LEU A 45 14.03 8.55 -0.18
N ARG A 46 12.93 9.04 0.37
CA ARG A 46 12.35 10.36 0.13
C ARG A 46 12.00 11.06 1.46
N PRO A 47 13.00 11.39 2.29
CA PRO A 47 12.76 11.95 3.62
C PRO A 47 12.15 13.35 3.60
N GLN A 48 12.24 14.05 2.46
CA GLN A 48 11.66 15.38 2.27
C GLN A 48 10.18 15.35 1.89
N GLU A 49 9.65 14.19 1.50
CA GLU A 49 8.24 14.03 1.13
C GLU A 49 7.39 13.80 2.39
N ASP A 50 6.37 14.61 2.60
CA ASP A 50 5.39 14.39 3.66
C ASP A 50 4.25 13.49 3.18
N PHE A 51 4.51 12.19 3.16
CA PHE A 51 3.50 11.18 2.82
C PHE A 51 2.35 11.08 3.84
N ASN A 52 2.38 11.86 4.93
CA ASN A 52 1.28 11.94 5.89
C ASN A 52 0.49 13.25 5.78
N LEU A 53 0.86 14.16 4.86
CA LEU A 53 0.24 15.48 4.72
C LEU A 53 -1.28 15.38 4.61
N PHE A 54 -1.78 14.67 3.60
CA PHE A 54 -3.22 14.53 3.37
C PHE A 54 -3.93 13.75 4.48
N ILE A 55 -3.26 12.79 5.11
CA ILE A 55 -3.84 12.04 6.24
C ILE A 55 -4.04 12.96 7.44
N ASN A 56 -3.03 13.77 7.77
CA ASN A 56 -3.09 14.69 8.89
C ASN A 56 -4.11 15.80 8.64
N TRP A 57 -4.10 16.36 7.43
CA TRP A 57 -5.06 17.39 7.02
C TRP A 57 -6.52 16.90 7.02
N LEU A 58 -6.77 15.66 6.60
CA LEU A 58 -8.13 15.09 6.64
C LEU A 58 -8.61 14.74 8.06
N LYS A 59 -7.70 14.63 9.04
CA LYS A 59 -8.01 14.30 10.44
C LYS A 59 -8.07 15.50 11.37
N HIS A 60 -7.33 16.55 11.04
CA HIS A 60 -7.11 17.69 11.91
C HIS A 60 -7.28 18.98 11.11
N PRO A 61 -7.74 20.08 11.72
CA PRO A 61 -7.83 21.39 11.08
C PRO A 61 -6.43 22.02 10.93
N SER A 62 -5.45 21.25 10.48
CA SER A 62 -4.06 21.63 10.29
C SER A 62 -3.64 21.21 8.89
N GLY A 63 -3.48 22.17 7.99
CA GLY A 63 -3.09 21.94 6.60
C GLY A 63 -3.47 23.13 5.73
N PRO A 64 -3.34 23.01 4.40
CA PRO A 64 -3.66 24.10 3.49
C PRO A 64 -5.16 24.42 3.49
N ASP A 65 -5.51 25.67 3.19
CA ASP A 65 -6.92 26.07 3.02
C ASP A 65 -7.60 25.31 1.87
N LYS A 66 -6.82 24.98 0.84
CA LYS A 66 -7.23 24.20 -0.33
C LYS A 66 -6.06 23.38 -0.83
N ALA A 67 -6.33 22.15 -1.23
CA ALA A 67 -5.38 21.31 -1.93
C ALA A 67 -6.11 20.39 -2.92
N THR A 68 -5.42 19.99 -3.97
CA THR A 68 -5.89 18.95 -4.89
C THR A 68 -5.26 17.64 -4.47
N ILE A 69 -6.08 16.67 -4.09
CA ILE A 69 -5.63 15.29 -3.86
C ILE A 69 -5.55 14.59 -5.21
N SER A 70 -4.39 14.03 -5.54
CA SER A 70 -4.25 13.23 -6.76
C SER A 70 -4.68 11.79 -6.53
N GLU A 71 -5.03 11.08 -7.60
CA GLU A 71 -5.31 9.64 -7.52
C GLU A 71 -4.10 8.87 -6.97
N PHE A 72 -2.89 9.26 -7.36
CA PHE A 72 -1.65 8.67 -6.86
C PHE A 72 -1.52 8.74 -5.33
N GLU A 73 -1.90 9.87 -4.71
CA GLU A 73 -1.89 9.99 -3.25
C GLU A 73 -2.83 8.98 -2.60
N ALA A 74 -4.05 8.85 -3.12
CA ALA A 74 -5.01 7.86 -2.61
C ALA A 74 -4.50 6.42 -2.81
N VAL A 75 -3.93 6.11 -3.98
CA VAL A 75 -3.31 4.81 -4.27
C VAL A 75 -2.18 4.50 -3.31
N LEU A 76 -1.30 5.47 -3.04
CA LEU A 76 -0.17 5.31 -2.14
C LEU A 76 -0.63 4.96 -0.71
N ILE A 77 -1.63 5.67 -0.19
CA ILE A 77 -2.15 5.41 1.16
C ILE A 77 -2.85 4.05 1.25
N ILE A 78 -3.62 3.66 0.23
CA ILE A 78 -4.23 2.32 0.17
C ILE A 78 -3.15 1.24 0.11
N ALA A 79 -2.16 1.38 -0.77
CA ALA A 79 -1.05 0.44 -0.91
C ALA A 79 -0.28 0.28 0.41
N ARG A 80 -0.03 1.39 1.12
CA ARG A 80 0.58 1.38 2.45
C ARG A 80 -0.25 0.58 3.46
N ALA A 81 -1.56 0.82 3.52
CA ALA A 81 -2.45 0.11 4.44
C ALA A 81 -2.50 -1.40 4.14
N ILE A 82 -2.56 -1.78 2.86
CA ILE A 82 -2.53 -3.18 2.41
C ILE A 82 -1.21 -3.83 2.82
N GLN A 83 -0.08 -3.18 2.58
CA GLN A 83 1.21 -3.80 2.89
C GLN A 83 1.44 -3.94 4.38
N LYS A 84 1.03 -2.96 5.20
CA LYS A 84 1.07 -3.12 6.66
C LYS A 84 0.18 -4.29 7.09
N PHE A 85 -0.99 -4.47 6.45
CA PHE A 85 -1.86 -5.61 6.73
C PHE A 85 -1.18 -6.94 6.39
N VAL A 86 -0.64 -7.06 5.18
CA VAL A 86 0.06 -8.27 4.72
C VAL A 86 1.26 -8.57 5.62
N ALA A 87 2.03 -7.56 6.02
CA ALA A 87 3.17 -7.70 6.91
C ALA A 87 2.81 -8.03 8.37
N ALA A 88 1.60 -7.68 8.82
CA ALA A 88 1.13 -7.97 10.17
C ALA A 88 0.51 -9.38 10.29
N TYR A 89 -0.11 -9.88 9.23
CA TYR A 89 -0.89 -11.12 9.27
C TYR A 89 -0.39 -12.21 8.33
N GLU A 90 0.67 -11.95 7.56
CA GLU A 90 1.22 -12.85 6.53
C GLU A 90 0.15 -13.36 5.54
N ALA A 91 -0.88 -12.54 5.32
CA ALA A 91 -2.06 -12.90 4.54
C ALA A 91 -2.43 -11.79 3.56
N SER A 92 -2.80 -12.19 2.33
CA SER A 92 -3.41 -11.32 1.33
C SER A 92 -4.82 -11.83 0.97
N CYS A 93 -5.62 -10.98 0.33
CA CYS A 93 -6.91 -11.35 -0.22
C CYS A 93 -7.02 -10.92 -1.69
N ARG A 94 -8.00 -11.50 -2.39
CA ARG A 94 -8.21 -11.27 -3.82
C ARG A 94 -8.30 -9.78 -4.16
N GLU A 95 -9.05 -9.01 -3.38
CA GLU A 95 -9.27 -7.59 -3.61
C GLU A 95 -7.96 -6.77 -3.50
N PHE A 96 -7.01 -7.19 -2.66
CA PHE A 96 -5.72 -6.51 -2.51
C PHE A 96 -4.78 -6.80 -3.68
N ASN A 97 -4.84 -8.03 -4.20
CA ASN A 97 -4.09 -8.41 -5.38
C ASN A 97 -4.65 -7.70 -6.63
N GLU A 98 -5.98 -7.68 -6.80
CA GLU A 98 -6.65 -6.97 -7.89
C GLU A 98 -6.35 -5.46 -7.86
N PHE A 99 -6.37 -4.85 -6.67
CA PHE A 99 -5.97 -3.46 -6.51
C PHE A 99 -4.51 -3.23 -6.92
N SER A 100 -3.60 -4.13 -6.52
CA SER A 100 -2.18 -4.02 -6.83
C SER A 100 -1.93 -4.14 -8.34
N ASP A 101 -2.58 -5.09 -9.00
CA ASP A 101 -2.52 -5.27 -10.46
C ASP A 101 -3.07 -4.04 -11.20
N TRP A 102 -4.22 -3.51 -10.74
CA TRP A 102 -4.80 -2.29 -11.28
C TRP A 102 -3.87 -1.09 -11.10
N ALA A 103 -3.27 -0.91 -9.91
CA ALA A 103 -2.39 0.22 -9.61
C ALA A 103 -1.12 0.19 -10.47
N VAL A 104 -0.59 -1.00 -10.77
CA VAL A 104 0.51 -1.17 -11.73
C VAL A 104 0.05 -0.87 -13.16
N ALA A 105 -1.12 -1.35 -13.57
CA ALA A 105 -1.65 -1.10 -14.91
C ALA A 105 -1.93 0.38 -15.19
N GLN A 106 -2.33 1.15 -14.17
CA GLN A 106 -2.52 2.60 -14.25
C GLN A 106 -1.19 3.40 -14.16
N GLY A 107 -0.06 2.73 -13.94
CA GLY A 107 1.24 3.38 -13.81
C GLY A 107 1.49 4.07 -12.45
N HIS A 108 0.61 3.87 -11.47
CA HIS A 108 0.78 4.42 -10.13
C HIS A 108 1.86 3.69 -9.32
N MET A 109 2.05 2.39 -9.58
CA MET A 109 3.00 1.56 -8.85
C MET A 109 3.95 0.86 -9.80
N PRO A 110 5.23 0.68 -9.42
CA PRO A 110 6.14 -0.13 -10.21
C PRO A 110 5.68 -1.59 -10.22
N ARG A 111 5.87 -2.27 -11.34
CA ARG A 111 5.67 -3.72 -11.40
C ARG A 111 6.61 -4.37 -10.37
N PRO A 112 6.13 -5.30 -9.52
CA PRO A 112 6.98 -6.01 -8.58
C PRO A 112 8.13 -6.67 -9.32
N ILE A 113 9.36 -6.47 -8.85
CA ILE A 113 10.49 -7.27 -9.29
C ILE A 113 10.30 -8.63 -8.63
N ILE A 114 9.69 -9.56 -9.37
CA ILE A 114 9.70 -10.97 -8.98
C ILE A 114 11.14 -11.42 -9.22
N GLU A 115 11.97 -11.45 -8.18
CA GLU A 115 13.22 -12.20 -8.28
C GLU A 115 12.84 -13.63 -8.71
N PRO A 116 13.42 -14.16 -9.80
CA PRO A 116 13.14 -15.54 -10.18
C PRO A 116 13.51 -16.40 -8.98
N ARG A 117 12.53 -17.15 -8.46
CA ARG A 117 12.80 -18.19 -7.46
C ARG A 117 13.97 -19.01 -8.02
N TYR A 118 15.12 -18.96 -7.35
CA TYR A 118 16.30 -19.72 -7.73
C TYR A 118 15.86 -21.15 -8.06
N PRO A 119 16.24 -21.71 -9.22
CA PRO A 119 15.91 -23.10 -9.52
C PRO A 119 16.46 -23.95 -8.39
N THR A 120 15.58 -24.70 -7.72
CA THR A 120 15.97 -25.70 -6.73
C THR A 120 17.08 -26.54 -7.33
N ALA A 121 18.26 -26.53 -6.69
CA ALA A 121 19.41 -27.31 -7.12
C ALA A 121 18.94 -28.74 -7.45
N LYS A 122 19.21 -29.21 -8.67
CA LYS A 122 19.01 -30.63 -9.01
C LYS A 122 19.81 -31.44 -7.98
N LYS A 123 19.12 -32.28 -7.21
CA LYS A 123 19.79 -33.27 -6.36
C LYS A 123 20.78 -34.05 -7.24
N PRO A 124 22.03 -34.29 -6.79
CA PRO A 124 22.94 -35.13 -7.54
C PRO A 124 22.32 -36.52 -7.67
N THR A 125 22.13 -36.97 -8.91
CA THR A 125 21.73 -38.33 -9.22
C THR A 125 22.88 -39.24 -8.82
N THR A 126 22.77 -39.87 -7.65
CA THR A 126 23.52 -41.07 -7.33
C THR A 126 22.93 -42.23 -8.13
N ALA A 127 23.65 -42.68 -9.15
CA ALA A 127 23.44 -43.99 -9.74
C ALA A 127 24.78 -44.74 -9.73
N ARG A 128 24.71 -45.93 -9.12
CA ARG A 128 25.76 -46.92 -8.91
C ARG A 128 26.28 -47.51 -10.21
#